data_AF-A0A3D0SCU4-F1
#
_entry.id   AF-A0A3D0SCU4-F1
#
_cell.length_a   1.000
_cell.length_b   1.000
_cell.length_c   1.000
_cell.angle_alpha   90.00
_cell.angle_beta   90.00
_cell.angle_gamma   90.00
#
_symmetry.space_group_name_H-M   'P 1'
#
loop_
_entity.id
_entity.type
_entity.pdbx_description
1 polymer ?
#
loop_
_entity_poly.entity_id
_entity_poly.type
_entity_poly.pdbx_seq_one_letter_code
_entity_poly.pdbx_strand_id
1 'polypeptide(L)'
;GDPNSATSQWFINLSDNSQNLDVQNGGFTVFGQVIDNGMDVADAISELPRFNLGGAANSIPLQDYTNDDATNGREPDGDNFVLITDIVVTDAATVTNPDLTPVPNTLIDNDSEPTSPSGGGSSGGAMHPLALLVIGLTAVLFRRRTKR
;
A
#
# COMPACT_ATOMS: atom_id res chain seq x y z
N GLY A 1 -2.06 -8.56 -9.88
CA GLY A 1 -3.17 -8.51 -8.92
C GLY A 1 -3.98 -7.26 -9.18
N ASP A 2 -5.24 -7.26 -8.77
CA ASP A 2 -6.10 -6.08 -8.83
C ASP A 2 -5.97 -5.30 -7.51
N PRO A 3 -5.57 -4.01 -7.52
CA PRO A 3 -5.35 -3.20 -6.32
C PRO A 3 -6.50 -3.15 -5.32
N ASN A 4 -7.74 -3.44 -5.73
CA ASN A 4 -8.93 -3.37 -4.85
C ASN A 4 -9.62 -4.72 -4.68
N SER A 5 -8.84 -5.81 -4.62
CA SER A 5 -9.36 -7.19 -4.56
C SER A 5 -9.19 -7.91 -3.23
N ALA A 6 -8.63 -7.26 -2.21
CA ALA A 6 -8.47 -7.85 -0.89
C ALA A 6 -9.82 -8.23 -0.28
N THR A 7 -9.92 -9.42 0.31
CA THR A 7 -11.14 -9.91 0.98
C THR A 7 -10.84 -10.35 2.40
N SER A 8 -10.31 -11.57 2.58
CA SER A 8 -10.09 -12.20 3.90
C SER A 8 -8.66 -12.66 4.13
N GLN A 9 -7.84 -12.73 3.08
CA GLN A 9 -6.46 -13.18 3.19
C GLN A 9 -5.57 -12.03 3.66
N TRP A 10 -4.67 -12.34 4.59
CA TRP A 10 -3.64 -11.45 5.11
C TRP A 10 -2.35 -12.25 5.29
N PHE A 11 -1.23 -11.56 5.46
CA PHE A 11 0.07 -12.17 5.73
C PHE A 11 0.88 -11.30 6.70
N ILE A 12 1.89 -11.91 7.31
CA ILE A 12 2.86 -11.22 8.16
C ILE A 12 4.18 -11.15 7.41
N ASN A 13 4.80 -9.97 7.40
CA ASN A 13 6.16 -9.80 6.90
C ASN A 13 7.15 -10.35 7.94
N LEU A 14 8.04 -11.26 7.53
CA LEU A 14 9.13 -11.77 8.36
C LEU A 14 10.42 -10.92 8.25
N SER A 15 10.41 -9.94 7.34
CA SER A 15 11.50 -9.00 7.09
C SER A 15 10.95 -7.72 6.48
N ASP A 16 11.78 -6.69 6.34
CA ASP A 16 11.42 -5.51 5.57
C ASP A 16 11.27 -5.86 4.08
N ASN A 17 10.04 -5.77 3.58
CA ASN A 17 9.65 -6.08 2.21
C ASN A 17 9.26 -4.83 1.40
N SER A 18 9.51 -3.63 1.94
CA SER A 18 9.11 -2.33 1.37
C SER A 18 9.48 -2.18 -0.10
N GLN A 19 10.72 -2.54 -0.48
CA GLN A 19 11.22 -2.43 -1.86
C GLN A 19 10.35 -3.17 -2.91
N ASN A 20 9.60 -4.19 -2.50
CA ASN A 20 8.73 -4.95 -3.40
C ASN A 20 7.25 -4.68 -3.11
N LEU A 21 6.81 -4.90 -1.85
CA LEU A 21 5.38 -4.91 -1.52
C LEU A 21 4.76 -3.52 -1.46
N ASP A 22 5.56 -2.46 -1.34
CA ASP A 22 5.02 -1.10 -1.36
C ASP A 22 4.56 -0.68 -2.75
N VAL A 23 5.04 -1.32 -3.82
CA VAL A 23 4.75 -0.93 -5.22
C VAL A 23 4.05 -2.05 -6.01
N GLN A 24 4.24 -3.30 -5.62
CA GLN A 24 3.67 -4.44 -6.32
C GLN A 24 2.14 -4.43 -6.21
N ASN A 25 1.44 -4.62 -7.35
CA ASN A 25 -0.02 -4.67 -7.42
C ASN A 25 -0.74 -3.43 -6.88
N GLY A 26 -0.12 -2.25 -6.93
CA GLY A 26 -0.68 -1.03 -6.34
C GLY A 26 -0.43 -0.90 -4.83
N GLY A 27 0.47 -1.72 -4.29
CA GLY A 27 0.82 -1.75 -2.88
C GLY A 27 -0.05 -2.72 -2.09
N PHE A 28 0.48 -3.19 -0.97
CA PHE A 28 -0.27 -3.96 0.02
C PHE A 28 -0.54 -3.09 1.26
N THR A 29 -1.80 -3.01 1.69
CA THR A 29 -2.17 -2.21 2.86
C THR A 29 -1.74 -2.90 4.14
N VAL A 30 -0.87 -2.25 4.92
CA VAL A 30 -0.55 -2.65 6.30
C VAL A 30 -1.61 -2.06 7.24
N PHE A 31 -2.23 -2.92 8.06
CA PHE A 31 -3.29 -2.52 8.99
C PHE A 31 -2.97 -2.85 10.46
N GLY A 32 -1.79 -3.39 10.74
CA GLY A 32 -1.37 -3.76 12.08
C GLY A 32 0.10 -4.18 12.14
N GLN A 33 0.60 -4.30 13.36
CA GLN A 33 1.94 -4.79 13.66
C GLN A 33 1.84 -5.84 14.77
N VAL A 34 2.60 -6.92 14.65
CA VAL A 34 2.75 -7.91 15.72
C VAL A 34 3.56 -7.28 16.84
N ILE A 35 3.04 -7.33 18.07
CA ILE A 35 3.65 -6.75 19.26
C ILE A 35 4.11 -7.84 20.24
N ASP A 36 4.81 -7.42 21.30
CA ASP A 36 5.37 -8.29 22.33
C ASP A 36 6.18 -9.45 21.71
N ASN A 37 6.01 -10.67 22.23
CA ASN A 37 6.68 -11.87 21.73
C ASN A 37 5.86 -12.57 20.62
N GLY A 38 4.91 -11.88 19.98
CA GLY A 38 4.04 -12.49 18.97
C GLY A 38 4.79 -12.95 17.72
N MET A 39 5.93 -12.33 17.42
CA MET A 39 6.76 -12.73 16.27
C MET A 39 7.41 -14.10 16.45
N ASP A 40 7.70 -14.53 17.68
CA ASP A 40 8.26 -15.86 17.95
C ASP A 40 7.37 -16.98 17.36
N VAL A 41 6.05 -16.78 17.37
CA VAL A 41 5.08 -17.73 16.78
C VAL A 41 5.14 -17.70 15.25
N ALA A 42 5.21 -16.51 14.65
CA ALA A 42 5.33 -16.37 13.20
C ALA A 42 6.64 -16.96 12.68
N ASP A 43 7.73 -16.74 13.41
CA ASP A 43 9.06 -17.29 13.10
C ASP A 43 9.04 -18.82 13.20
N ALA A 44 8.48 -19.38 14.27
CA ALA A 44 8.34 -20.83 14.44
C ALA A 44 7.52 -21.48 13.30
N ILE A 45 6.44 -20.85 12.84
CA ILE A 45 5.66 -21.33 11.67
C ILE A 45 6.51 -21.25 10.40
N SER A 46 7.34 -20.22 10.26
CA SER A 46 8.16 -20.01 9.06
C SER A 46 9.26 -21.07 8.89
N GLU A 47 9.73 -21.63 10.01
CA GLU A 47 10.77 -22.65 10.11
C GLU A 47 10.26 -24.07 9.83
N LEU A 48 8.94 -24.27 9.75
CA LEU A 48 8.36 -25.58 9.43
C LEU A 48 8.83 -26.07 8.04
N PRO A 49 9.12 -27.38 7.89
CA PRO A 49 9.42 -27.97 6.59
C PRO A 49 8.27 -27.74 5.60
N ARG A 50 8.61 -27.43 4.35
CA ARG A 50 7.64 -27.11 3.31
C ARG A 50 7.53 -28.23 2.30
N PHE A 51 6.30 -28.57 1.96
CA PHE A 51 5.98 -29.66 1.05
C PHE A 51 5.16 -29.16 -0.14
N ASN A 52 5.36 -29.82 -1.28
CA ASN A 52 4.61 -29.55 -2.48
C ASN A 52 3.41 -30.49 -2.56
N LEU A 53 2.22 -29.93 -2.35
CA LEU A 53 0.93 -30.64 -2.45
C LEU A 53 0.28 -30.47 -3.84
N GLY A 54 0.98 -29.82 -4.78
CA GLY A 54 0.55 -29.60 -6.16
C GLY A 54 -0.17 -28.27 -6.39
N GLY A 55 -0.28 -27.87 -7.67
CA GLY A 55 -1.00 -26.68 -8.09
C GLY A 55 -0.50 -25.40 -7.41
N ALA A 56 -1.42 -24.63 -6.82
CA ALA A 56 -1.12 -23.42 -6.04
C ALA A 56 -0.53 -23.74 -4.66
N ALA A 57 -0.62 -24.98 -4.18
CA ALA A 57 -0.15 -25.43 -2.88
C ALA A 57 1.23 -26.10 -2.99
N ASN A 58 2.18 -25.45 -3.69
CA ASN A 58 3.48 -26.04 -4.00
C ASN A 58 4.58 -25.81 -2.95
N SER A 59 4.27 -25.07 -1.89
CA SER A 59 5.20 -24.77 -0.79
C SER A 59 4.44 -24.54 0.52
N ILE A 60 3.81 -25.60 1.04
CA ILE A 60 2.99 -25.53 2.25
C ILE A 60 3.81 -25.95 3.47
N PRO A 61 3.92 -25.11 4.51
CA PRO A 61 4.53 -25.53 5.77
C PRO A 61 3.63 -26.55 6.47
N LEU A 62 4.20 -27.69 6.88
CA LEU A 62 3.49 -28.73 7.62
C LEU A 62 4.24 -29.06 8.92
N GLN A 63 3.48 -29.25 10.00
CA GLN A 63 3.99 -29.76 11.27
C GLN A 63 3.82 -31.28 11.33
N ASP A 64 4.74 -31.97 12.02
CA ASP A 64 4.70 -33.42 12.22
C ASP A 64 4.51 -34.24 10.93
N TYR A 65 5.00 -33.72 9.80
CA TYR A 65 4.95 -34.37 8.49
C TYR A 65 6.36 -34.42 7.89
N THR A 66 6.79 -35.61 7.46
CA THR A 66 8.18 -35.85 7.08
C THR A 66 8.34 -36.06 5.57
N ASN A 67 9.59 -36.01 5.11
CA ASN A 67 9.91 -36.39 3.72
C ASN A 67 9.58 -37.85 3.41
N ASP A 68 9.64 -38.74 4.42
CA ASP A 68 9.27 -40.15 4.25
C ASP A 68 7.76 -40.28 4.06
N ASP A 69 6.95 -39.53 4.80
CA ASP A 69 5.49 -39.48 4.59
C ASP A 69 5.16 -39.04 3.16
N ALA A 70 5.80 -37.95 2.70
CA ALA A 70 5.65 -37.45 1.34
C ALA A 70 6.05 -38.46 0.27
N THR A 71 7.20 -39.13 0.45
CA THR A 71 7.72 -40.12 -0.51
C THR A 71 6.84 -41.36 -0.59
N ASN A 72 6.24 -41.76 0.53
CA ASN A 72 5.31 -42.88 0.60
C ASN A 72 3.88 -42.51 0.15
N GLY A 73 3.64 -41.26 -0.25
CA GLY A 73 2.33 -40.80 -0.72
C GLY A 73 1.28 -40.74 0.37
N ARG A 74 1.69 -40.57 1.64
CA ARG A 74 0.76 -40.28 2.72
C ARG A 74 0.17 -38.89 2.50
N GLU A 75 -1.13 -38.74 2.62
CA GLU A 75 -1.77 -37.42 2.56
C GLU A 75 -1.67 -36.73 3.94
N PRO A 76 -1.26 -35.45 4.00
CA PRO A 76 -1.33 -34.68 5.24
C PRO A 76 -2.78 -34.58 5.72
N ASP A 77 -2.99 -34.72 7.02
CA ASP A 77 -4.29 -34.53 7.65
C ASP A 77 -4.36 -33.19 8.39
N GLY A 78 -5.50 -32.89 9.02
CA GLY A 78 -5.74 -31.62 9.71
C GLY A 78 -4.73 -31.31 10.82
N ASP A 79 -4.12 -32.32 11.42
CA ASP A 79 -3.14 -32.15 12.49
C ASP A 79 -1.78 -31.70 11.94
N ASN A 80 -1.51 -31.93 10.65
CA ASN A 80 -0.29 -31.47 10.00
C ASN A 80 -0.31 -29.99 9.61
N PHE A 81 -1.47 -29.32 9.66
CA PHE A 81 -1.59 -27.91 9.30
C PHE A 81 -1.60 -27.01 10.54
N VAL A 82 -0.97 -25.84 10.41
CA VAL A 82 -1.17 -24.75 11.38
C VAL A 82 -2.47 -24.03 11.02
N LEU A 83 -3.49 -24.18 11.86
CA LEU A 83 -4.82 -23.63 11.64
C LEU A 83 -5.12 -22.50 12.64
N ILE A 84 -5.58 -21.36 12.11
CA ILE A 84 -6.18 -20.30 12.92
C ILE A 84 -7.68 -20.55 12.93
N THR A 85 -8.19 -21.05 14.06
CA THR A 85 -9.59 -21.47 14.20
C THR A 85 -10.51 -20.34 14.67
N ASP A 86 -9.98 -19.40 15.45
CA ASP A 86 -10.71 -18.25 15.96
C ASP A 86 -9.78 -17.04 16.14
N ILE A 87 -10.36 -15.84 16.09
CA ILE A 87 -9.66 -14.57 16.32
C ILE A 87 -10.50 -13.74 17.29
N VAL A 88 -9.89 -13.37 18.42
CA VAL A 88 -10.53 -12.56 19.46
C VAL A 88 -9.88 -11.19 19.55
N VAL A 89 -10.70 -10.15 19.58
CA VAL A 89 -10.23 -8.77 19.84
C VAL A 89 -10.15 -8.55 21.33
N THR A 90 -8.94 -8.37 21.86
CA THR A 90 -8.71 -8.14 23.30
C THR A 90 -8.77 -6.66 23.70
N ASP A 91 -8.52 -5.76 22.76
CA ASP A 91 -8.65 -4.32 22.93
C ASP A 91 -9.27 -3.70 21.66
N ALA A 92 -10.36 -2.96 21.84
CA ALA A 92 -11.10 -2.30 20.77
C ALA A 92 -10.84 -0.78 20.71
N ALA A 93 -9.82 -0.29 21.42
CA ALA A 93 -9.38 1.10 21.33
C ALA A 93 -8.99 1.46 19.89
N THR A 94 -9.18 2.74 19.53
CA THR A 94 -8.77 3.26 18.21
C THR A 94 -7.25 3.30 18.06
N VAL A 95 -6.52 3.40 19.17
CA VAL A 95 -5.06 3.30 19.24
C VAL A 95 -4.75 2.30 20.35
N THR A 96 -4.42 1.08 19.95
CA THR A 96 -4.13 -0.03 20.88
C THR A 96 -2.68 -0.01 21.38
N ASN A 97 -1.77 0.63 20.65
CA ASN A 97 -0.40 0.86 21.09
C ASN A 97 0.11 2.25 20.60
N PRO A 98 0.14 3.27 21.47
CA PRO A 98 0.52 4.63 21.10
C PRO A 98 2.03 4.82 20.86
N ASP A 99 2.86 3.86 21.29
CA ASP A 99 4.31 3.94 21.19
C ASP A 99 4.84 3.44 19.84
N LEU A 100 3.97 2.86 19.00
CA LEU A 100 4.35 2.43 17.65
C LEU A 100 4.54 3.61 16.71
N THR A 101 5.62 3.60 15.94
CA THR A 101 5.90 4.56 14.86
C THR A 101 6.06 3.83 13.52
N PRO A 102 4.96 3.49 12.83
CA PRO A 102 5.02 2.78 11.53
C PRO A 102 5.77 3.60 10.47
N VAL A 103 6.55 2.92 9.63
CA VAL A 103 7.23 3.54 8.49
C VAL A 103 6.25 3.73 7.33
N PRO A 104 6.01 4.96 6.84
CA PRO A 104 5.12 5.19 5.71
C PRO A 104 5.69 4.66 4.38
N ASN A 105 4.81 4.20 3.49
CA ASN A 105 5.18 3.94 2.10
C ASN A 105 5.45 5.28 1.39
N THR A 106 6.66 5.45 0.86
CA THR A 106 7.07 6.64 0.10
C THR A 106 7.26 6.36 -1.39
N LEU A 107 6.98 5.14 -1.87
CA LEU A 107 7.36 4.67 -3.20
C LEU A 107 6.25 4.80 -4.26
N ILE A 108 4.97 4.77 -3.89
CA ILE A 108 3.84 4.92 -4.83
C ILE A 108 3.56 6.40 -5.13
N ASP A 109 3.55 7.23 -4.10
CA ASP A 109 3.35 8.67 -4.19
C ASP A 109 4.68 9.38 -3.97
N ASN A 110 5.68 9.06 -4.80
CA ASN A 110 6.89 9.87 -4.87
C ASN A 110 6.47 11.27 -5.36
N ASP A 111 6.05 12.13 -4.44
CA ASP A 111 6.14 13.58 -4.57
C ASP A 111 7.63 13.87 -4.75
N SER A 112 8.09 13.70 -5.98
CA SER A 112 9.21 14.50 -6.46
C SER A 112 8.77 15.94 -6.21
N GLU A 113 9.40 16.59 -5.24
CA GLU A 113 9.45 18.06 -5.13
C GLU A 113 9.34 18.61 -6.55
N PRO A 114 8.37 19.50 -6.85
CA PRO A 114 8.07 19.86 -8.22
C PRO A 114 9.34 20.46 -8.83
N THR A 115 10.04 19.68 -9.66
CA THR A 115 11.16 20.20 -10.43
C THR A 115 10.60 21.33 -11.26
N SER A 116 11.10 22.54 -11.00
CA SER A 116 10.68 23.78 -11.65
C SER A 116 10.41 23.53 -13.14
N PRO A 117 9.23 23.91 -13.66
CA PRO A 117 8.83 23.52 -15.00
C PRO A 117 9.78 24.15 -16.03
N SER A 118 10.51 23.30 -16.75
CA SER A 118 11.09 23.67 -18.03
C SER A 118 9.95 24.05 -18.96
N GLY A 119 9.96 25.30 -19.41
CA GLY A 119 8.87 25.91 -20.17
C GLY A 119 8.48 25.14 -21.43
N GLY A 120 7.18 25.09 -21.68
CA GLY A 120 6.64 24.56 -22.94
C GLY A 120 5.12 24.35 -22.95
N GLY A 121 4.36 25.42 -23.17
CA GLY A 121 3.20 25.38 -24.07
C GLY A 121 1.82 24.93 -23.57
N SER A 122 1.00 25.93 -23.26
CA SER A 122 -0.36 26.17 -23.81
C SER A 122 -1.63 25.54 -23.19
N SER A 123 -2.61 26.44 -23.06
CA SER A 123 -4.07 26.30 -22.96
C SER A 123 -4.66 26.02 -21.57
N GLY A 124 -5.42 26.99 -21.06
CA GLY A 124 -6.19 26.88 -19.83
C GLY A 124 -6.42 28.23 -19.20
N GLY A 125 -7.40 29.00 -19.71
CA GLY A 125 -7.75 30.30 -19.18
C GLY A 125 -8.27 30.21 -17.74
N ALA A 126 -7.64 30.94 -16.82
CA ALA A 126 -8.17 31.21 -15.50
C ALA A 126 -7.93 32.69 -15.13
N MET A 127 -9.03 33.38 -14.94
CA MET A 127 -9.17 34.82 -14.68
C MET A 127 -8.48 35.19 -13.37
N HIS A 128 -7.48 36.08 -13.41
CA HIS A 128 -6.92 36.72 -12.21
C HIS A 128 -7.30 38.20 -12.16
N PRO A 129 -7.74 38.76 -11.01
CA PRO A 129 -8.35 40.08 -10.89
C PRO A 129 -7.37 41.27 -10.92
N LEU A 130 -6.26 41.18 -11.65
CA LEU A 130 -5.25 42.24 -11.76
C LEU A 130 -5.00 42.69 -13.22
N ALA A 131 -6.03 42.65 -14.07
CA ALA A 131 -5.95 43.08 -15.47
C ALA A 131 -7.02 44.12 -15.87
N LEU A 132 -7.51 44.92 -14.91
CA LEU A 132 -8.37 46.08 -15.18
C LEU A 132 -7.63 47.41 -14.97
N LEU A 133 -6.51 47.62 -15.67
CA LEU A 133 -5.90 48.96 -15.74
C LEU A 133 -5.34 49.37 -17.12
N VAL A 134 -5.57 48.61 -18.20
CA VAL A 134 -4.99 48.98 -19.52
C VAL A 134 -6.02 49.15 -20.65
N ILE A 135 -7.31 48.86 -20.43
CA ILE A 135 -8.38 49.14 -21.40
C ILE A 135 -9.09 50.49 -21.08
N GLY A 136 -8.35 51.46 -20.54
CA GLY A 136 -8.83 52.81 -20.26
C GLY A 136 -8.28 53.88 -21.21
N LEU A 137 -7.28 53.56 -22.05
CA LEU A 137 -6.50 54.57 -22.77
C LEU A 137 -6.73 54.65 -24.30
N THR A 138 -7.64 53.87 -24.89
CA THR A 138 -7.98 53.97 -26.33
C THR A 138 -9.37 54.56 -26.62
N ALA A 139 -10.20 54.79 -25.60
CA ALA A 139 -11.53 55.41 -25.77
C ALA A 139 -11.57 56.93 -25.52
N VAL A 140 -10.44 57.58 -25.24
CA VAL A 140 -10.37 59.04 -24.94
C VAL A 140 -9.87 59.89 -26.12
N LEU A 141 -9.48 59.29 -27.25
CA LEU A 141 -9.01 60.06 -28.43
C LEU A 141 -10.09 60.42 -29.46
N PHE A 142 -11.37 60.11 -29.22
CA PHE A 142 -12.49 60.64 -30.01
C PHE A 142 -13.49 61.43 -29.16
N ARG A 143 -13.01 62.37 -28.34
CA ARG A 143 -13.92 63.39 -27.77
C ARG A 143 -13.25 64.72 -27.40
N ARG A 144 -12.74 65.41 -28.42
CA ARG A 144 -12.63 66.88 -28.48
C ARG A 144 -12.82 67.26 -29.95
N ARG A 145 -13.57 68.27 -30.39
CA ARG A 145 -14.58 69.17 -29.86
C ARG A 145 -14.99 70.00 -31.09
N THR A 146 -16.28 70.16 -31.38
CA THR A 146 -16.76 71.42 -31.97
C THR A 146 -18.08 71.78 -31.30
N LYS A 147 -18.08 72.95 -30.66
CA LYS A 147 -19.21 73.60 -30.00
C LYS A 147 -19.87 74.57 -31.00
N ARG A 148 -21.18 74.73 -30.82
CA ARG A 148 -22.07 75.83 -31.24
C ARG A 148 -22.29 76.01 -32.73
#